data_AF-A0A7Z9GVT1-F1
#
_entry.id   AF-A0A7Z9GVT1-F1
#
_cell.length_a   1.000
_cell.length_b   1.000
_cell.length_c   1.000
_cell.angle_alpha   90.00
_cell.angle_beta   90.00
_cell.angle_gamma   90.00
#
_symmetry.space_group_name_H-M   'P 1'
#
loop_
_entity.id
_entity.type
_entity.pdbx_description
1 polymer ?
#
loop_
_entity_poly.entity_id
_entity_poly.type
_entity_poly.pdbx_seq_one_letter_code
_entity_poly.pdbx_strand_id
1 'polypeptide(L)'
;VTDDPIEAAYFGVYVWAAAVEKAGSFEVDEVRQAVYGLEFNAPGGMKKMHSKNQHTMKPVYIGEILRDGQFRIVTVSDGLISPDSYSSYLHRDGRVPAPTGGP
;
A
#
# COMPACT_ATOMS: atom_id res chain seq x y z
N VAL A 1 8.44 -15.99 -12.20
CA VAL A 1 8.27 -15.87 -10.73
C VAL A 1 7.97 -14.41 -10.47
N THR A 2 6.83 -14.12 -9.85
CA THR A 2 6.44 -12.79 -9.40
C THR A 2 5.92 -12.98 -7.99
N ASP A 3 6.45 -12.22 -7.03
CA ASP A 3 6.05 -12.25 -5.62
C ASP A 3 5.49 -10.87 -5.20
N ASP A 4 5.00 -10.78 -3.96
CA ASP A 4 4.42 -9.53 -3.42
C ASP A 4 5.42 -8.36 -3.45
N PRO A 5 6.72 -8.51 -3.09
CA PRO A 5 7.71 -7.46 -3.25
C PRO A 5 7.92 -6.99 -4.70
N ILE A 6 7.92 -7.88 -5.69
CA ILE A 6 8.05 -7.50 -7.11
C ILE A 6 6.84 -6.66 -7.56
N GLU A 7 5.61 -7.06 -7.17
CA GLU A 7 4.40 -6.27 -7.48
C GLU A 7 4.42 -4.91 -6.78
N ALA A 8 4.90 -4.87 -5.53
CA ALA A 8 5.01 -3.65 -4.76
C ALA A 8 5.99 -2.64 -5.39
N ALA A 9 7.15 -3.12 -5.81
CA ALA A 9 8.13 -2.31 -6.53
C ALA A 9 7.58 -1.81 -7.87
N TYR A 10 6.84 -2.67 -8.60
CA TYR A 10 6.20 -2.30 -9.86
C TYR A 10 5.24 -1.12 -9.67
N PHE A 11 4.25 -1.24 -8.78
CA PHE A 11 3.27 -0.15 -8.63
C PHE A 11 3.89 1.11 -8.01
N GLY A 12 4.91 0.96 -7.15
CA GLY A 12 5.57 2.10 -6.51
C GLY A 12 6.15 3.09 -7.52
N VAL A 13 6.76 2.61 -8.60
CA VAL A 13 7.28 3.47 -9.68
C VAL A 13 6.15 4.24 -10.39
N TYR A 14 5.02 3.59 -10.65
CA TYR A 14 3.88 4.25 -11.29
C TYR A 14 3.18 5.25 -10.37
N VAL A 15 3.09 4.96 -9.07
CA VAL A 15 2.58 5.92 -8.09
C VAL A 15 3.47 7.16 -8.03
N TRP A 16 4.78 6.98 -8.03
CA TRP A 16 5.72 8.11 -8.11
C TRP A 16 5.55 8.91 -9.40
N ALA A 17 5.45 8.24 -10.55
CA ALA A 17 5.25 8.92 -11.83
C ALA A 17 3.93 9.72 -11.87
N ALA A 18 2.82 9.13 -11.39
CA ALA A 18 1.54 9.81 -11.28
C ALA A 18 1.59 11.01 -10.31
N ALA A 19 2.37 10.91 -9.23
CA ALA A 19 2.58 12.01 -8.30
C ALA A 19 3.39 13.15 -8.93
N VAL A 20 4.44 12.83 -9.69
CA VAL A 20 5.20 13.80 -10.50
C VAL A 20 4.29 14.52 -11.50
N GLU A 21 3.46 13.79 -12.23
CA GLU A 21 2.52 14.36 -13.20
C GLU A 21 1.49 15.27 -12.51
N LYS A 22 0.97 14.85 -11.36
CA LYS A 22 0.03 15.65 -10.55
C LYS A 22 0.68 16.89 -9.94
N ALA A 23 1.94 16.81 -9.52
CA ALA A 23 2.70 17.93 -8.99
C ALA A 23 3.17 18.89 -10.10
N GLY A 24 3.35 18.40 -11.33
CA GLY A 24 4.01 19.13 -12.41
C GLY A 24 5.50 19.39 -12.13
N SER A 25 6.13 18.54 -11.32
CA SER A 25 7.45 18.79 -10.75
C SER A 25 8.15 17.51 -10.33
N PHE A 26 9.48 17.56 -10.23
CA PHE A 26 10.31 16.50 -9.67
C PHE A 26 10.83 16.84 -8.26
N GLU A 27 10.47 18.00 -7.71
CA GLU A 27 10.86 18.41 -6.37
C GLU A 27 10.27 17.47 -5.32
N VAL A 28 11.13 16.95 -4.43
CA VAL A 28 10.80 15.86 -3.51
C VAL A 28 9.57 16.18 -2.65
N ASP A 29 9.50 17.40 -2.12
CA ASP A 29 8.41 17.81 -1.25
C ASP A 29 7.07 17.95 -2.00
N GLU A 30 7.10 18.48 -3.21
CA GLU A 30 5.91 18.65 -4.06
C GLU A 30 5.36 17.28 -4.50
N VAL A 31 6.24 16.39 -4.96
CA VAL A 31 5.89 15.02 -5.34
C VAL A 31 5.34 14.26 -4.13
N ARG A 32 6.00 14.35 -2.97
CA ARG A 32 5.55 13.69 -1.74
C ARG A 32 4.14 14.13 -1.33
N GLN A 33 3.83 15.42 -1.43
CA GLN A 33 2.48 15.91 -1.15
C GLN A 33 1.45 15.42 -2.18
N ALA A 34 1.84 15.30 -3.44
CA ALA A 34 0.97 14.81 -4.50
C ALA A 34 0.60 13.32 -4.35
N VAL A 35 1.45 12.52 -3.67
CA VAL A 35 1.23 11.08 -3.43
C VAL A 35 -0.03 10.78 -2.60
N TYR A 36 -0.35 11.62 -1.60
CA TYR A 36 -1.46 11.31 -0.69
C TYR A 36 -2.79 11.21 -1.42
N GLY A 37 -3.53 10.13 -1.12
CA GLY A 37 -4.85 9.87 -1.71
C GLY A 37 -4.84 9.37 -3.15
N LEU A 38 -3.68 9.21 -3.80
CA LEU A 38 -3.61 8.63 -5.15
C LEU A 38 -4.17 7.20 -5.16
N GLU A 39 -4.89 6.87 -6.22
CA GLU A 39 -5.44 5.53 -6.47
C GLU A 39 -4.75 4.92 -7.69
N PHE A 40 -4.52 3.61 -7.65
CA PHE A 40 -3.80 2.91 -8.69
C PHE A 40 -4.29 1.46 -8.84
N ASN A 41 -4.58 1.06 -10.07
CA ASN A 41 -4.92 -0.31 -10.41
C ASN A 41 -3.64 -1.11 -10.69
N ALA A 42 -3.18 -1.88 -9.70
CA ALA A 42 -2.02 -2.75 -9.85
C ALA A 42 -2.43 -4.22 -10.09
N PRO A 43 -1.50 -5.09 -10.51
CA PRO A 43 -1.80 -6.51 -10.77
C PRO A 43 -2.46 -7.24 -9.60
N GLY A 44 -2.11 -6.92 -8.35
CA GLY A 44 -2.73 -7.50 -7.15
C GLY A 44 -4.02 -6.79 -6.71
N GLY A 45 -4.74 -6.10 -7.59
CA GLY A 45 -5.95 -5.32 -7.29
C GLY A 45 -5.73 -3.82 -7.12
N MET A 46 -6.80 -3.08 -6.80
CA MET A 46 -6.77 -1.63 -6.55
C MET A 46 -5.94 -1.29 -5.30
N LYS A 47 -5.20 -0.19 -5.33
CA LYS A 47 -4.47 0.38 -4.18
C LYS A 47 -4.82 1.84 -4.03
N LYS A 48 -4.71 2.34 -2.80
CA LYS A 48 -4.84 3.76 -2.50
C LYS A 48 -3.76 4.20 -1.53
N MET A 49 -3.05 5.28 -1.85
CA MET A 49 -2.14 5.92 -0.91
C MET A 49 -2.95 6.58 0.20
N HIS A 50 -2.58 6.31 1.45
CA HIS A 50 -3.32 6.84 2.59
C HIS A 50 -3.28 8.37 2.58
N SER A 51 -4.32 9.03 3.10
CA SER A 51 -4.46 10.49 3.01
C SER A 51 -3.61 11.25 4.03
N LYS A 52 -3.20 10.58 5.11
CA LYS A 52 -2.53 11.18 6.28
C LYS A 52 -1.25 10.47 6.71
N ASN A 53 -0.83 9.45 5.99
CA ASN A 53 0.43 8.75 6.26
C ASN A 53 0.97 8.18 4.95
N GLN A 54 2.22 7.76 4.94
CA GLN A 54 2.89 7.26 3.73
C GLN A 54 2.66 5.75 3.47
N HIS A 55 1.65 5.15 4.11
CA HIS A 55 1.30 3.75 3.88
C HIS A 55 0.23 3.63 2.80
N THR A 56 -0.01 2.39 2.37
CA THR A 56 -0.92 2.06 1.28
C THR A 56 -2.10 1.23 1.80
N MET A 57 -3.31 1.62 1.40
CA MET A 57 -4.49 0.80 1.54
C MET A 57 -4.49 -0.24 0.41
N LYS A 58 -4.56 -1.52 0.76
CA LYS A 58 -4.54 -2.63 -0.21
C LYS A 58 -5.55 -3.72 0.16
N PRO A 59 -6.05 -4.50 -0.81
CA PRO A 59 -6.78 -5.72 -0.50
C PRO A 59 -5.87 -6.73 0.22
N VAL A 60 -6.47 -7.58 1.04
CA VAL A 60 -5.80 -8.70 1.70
C VAL A 60 -6.31 -9.99 1.08
N TYR A 61 -5.37 -10.84 0.67
CA TYR A 61 -5.65 -12.18 0.13
C TYR A 61 -5.06 -13.22 1.07
N ILE A 62 -5.86 -14.23 1.40
CA ILE A 62 -5.36 -15.46 2.05
C ILE A 62 -5.36 -16.55 0.98
N GLY A 63 -4.21 -17.19 0.79
CA GLY A 63 -3.99 -18.23 -0.21
C GLY A 63 -3.56 -19.55 0.41
N GLU A 64 -3.99 -20.65 -0.19
CA GLU A 64 -3.56 -22.01 0.12
C GLU A 64 -2.58 -22.50 -0.95
N ILE A 65 -1.45 -23.09 -0.53
CA ILE A 65 -0.44 -23.64 -1.45
C ILE A 65 -0.94 -24.97 -2.01
N LEU A 66 -0.88 -25.11 -3.33
CA LEU A 66 -1.27 -26.31 -4.07
C LEU A 66 -0.06 -27.22 -4.35
N ARG A 67 -0.34 -28.47 -4.75
CA ARG A 67 0.70 -29.49 -5.01
C ARG A 67 1.62 -29.13 -6.20
N ASP A 68 1.14 -28.30 -7.11
CA ASP A 68 1.88 -27.80 -8.26
C ASP A 68 2.70 -26.54 -7.94
N GLY A 69 2.70 -26.10 -6.68
CA GLY A 69 3.40 -24.91 -6.23
C GLY A 69 2.66 -23.59 -6.49
N GLN A 70 1.43 -23.64 -7.02
CA GLN A 70 0.59 -22.46 -7.19
C GLN A 70 -0.24 -22.15 -5.94
N PHE A 71 -0.90 -21.01 -5.93
CA PHE A 71 -1.78 -20.58 -4.84
C PHE A 71 -3.25 -20.57 -5.28
N ARG A 72 -4.12 -21.11 -4.43
CA ARG A 72 -5.57 -20.90 -4.51
C ARG A 72 -5.98 -19.84 -3.50
N ILE A 73 -6.62 -18.76 -3.95
CA ILE A 73 -7.20 -17.76 -3.06
C ILE A 73 -8.38 -18.39 -2.31
N VAL A 74 -8.34 -18.37 -0.98
CA VAL A 74 -9.41 -18.89 -0.11
C VAL A 74 -10.27 -17.78 0.48
N THR A 75 -9.72 -16.59 0.66
CA THR A 75 -10.45 -15.43 1.19
C THR A 75 -9.85 -14.15 0.65
N VAL A 76 -10.71 -13.16 0.43
CA VAL A 76 -10.37 -11.79 0.03
C VAL A 76 -11.06 -10.84 0.99
N SER A 77 -10.41 -9.75 1.37
CA SER A 77 -11.05 -8.68 2.13
C SER A 77 -12.18 -8.01 1.35
N ASP A 78 -13.20 -7.54 2.07
CA ASP A 78 -14.25 -6.67 1.50
C ASP A 78 -13.67 -5.27 1.24
N GLY A 79 -12.96 -5.12 0.13
CA GLY A 79 -12.32 -3.88 -0.30
C GLY A 79 -10.92 -3.65 0.28
N LEU A 80 -10.53 -2.38 0.35
CA LEU A 80 -9.20 -1.95 0.79
C LEU A 80 -9.10 -1.90 2.31
N ILE A 81 -8.08 -2.55 2.87
CA ILE A 81 -7.78 -2.46 4.30
C ILE A 81 -6.91 -1.24 4.55
N SER A 82 -7.31 -0.42 5.51
CA SER A 82 -6.52 0.73 5.96
C SER A 82 -5.28 0.26 6.71
N PRO A 83 -4.10 0.85 6.48
CA PRO A 83 -2.89 0.48 7.19
C PRO A 83 -2.98 0.89 8.67
N ASP A 84 -2.61 -0.04 9.55
CA ASP A 84 -2.32 0.23 10.96
C ASP A 84 -0.80 0.09 11.18
N SER A 85 -0.07 1.18 10.96
CA SER A 85 1.41 1.21 10.97
C SER A 85 2.02 0.72 12.28
N TYR A 86 1.29 0.89 13.39
CA TYR A 86 1.73 0.51 14.73
C TYR A 86 0.63 -0.27 15.42
N SER A 87 0.58 -1.58 15.13
CA SER A 87 -0.50 -2.45 15.57
C SER A 87 -0.76 -2.39 17.07
N SER A 88 -1.99 -2.01 17.45
CA SER A 88 -2.44 -1.98 18.84
C SER A 88 -2.29 -3.33 19.57
N TYR A 89 -2.33 -4.44 18.84
CA TYR A 89 -2.10 -5.78 19.39
C TYR A 89 -0.67 -6.00 19.92
N LEU A 90 0.29 -5.25 19.37
CA LEU A 90 1.70 -5.27 19.78
C LEU A 90 2.01 -4.20 20.85
N HIS A 91 1.20 -3.15 20.93
CA HIS A 91 1.32 -2.05 21.90
C HIS A 91 0.31 -2.18 23.06
N ARG A 92 0.44 -3.27 23.84
CA ARG A 92 -0.50 -3.64 24.91
C ARG A 92 -0.53 -2.66 26.10
N ASP A 93 0.50 -1.82 26.23
CA ASP A 93 0.58 -0.76 27.25
C ASP A 93 -0.20 0.50 26.84
N GLY A 94 -0.85 0.49 25.68
CA GLY A 94 -1.64 1.60 25.13
C GLY A 94 -0.78 2.73 24.55
N ARG A 95 0.56 2.60 24.56
CA ARG A 95 1.47 3.61 24.03
C ARG A 95 1.77 3.31 22.56
N VAL A 96 0.82 3.68 21.71
CA VAL A 96 0.95 3.54 20.26
C VAL A 96 1.69 4.76 19.69
N PRO A 97 2.80 4.58 18.94
CA PRO A 97 3.45 5.69 18.25
C PRO A 97 2.52 6.37 17.24
N ALA A 98 2.67 7.68 17.08
CA ALA A 98 1.93 8.41 16.05
C ALA A 98 2.35 7.92 14.64
N PRO A 99 1.42 7.83 13.68
CA PRO A 99 1.76 7.56 12.29
C PRO A 99 2.76 8.60 11.78
N THR A 100 3.82 8.16 11.12
CA THR A 100 4.89 9.05 10.65
C THR A 100 4.59 9.61 9.26
N GLY A 101 4.87 10.89 9.07
CA GLY A 101 5.20 11.45 7.76
C GLY A 101 4.04 11.85 6.85
N GLY A 102 2.82 12.12 7.35
CA GLY A 102 1.75 12.77 6.57
C GLY A 102 1.49 14.22 6.97
N PRO A 103 0.64 14.96 6.22
CA PRO A 103 0.17 16.29 6.59
C PRO A 103 -0.71 16.29 7.85
#